data_AF-A0A3D3A2U0-F1
#
_entry.id   AF-A0A3D3A2U0-F1
#
_cell.length_a   1.000
_cell.length_b   1.000
_cell.length_c   1.000
_cell.angle_alpha   90.00
_cell.angle_beta   90.00
_cell.angle_gamma   90.00
#
_symmetry.space_group_name_H-M   'P 1'
#
loop_
_entity.id
_entity.type
_entity.pdbx_description
1 polymer ?
#
loop_
_entity_poly.entity_id
_entity_poly.type
_entity_poly.pdbx_seq_one_letter_code
_entity_poly.pdbx_strand_id
1 'polypeptide(L)'
;MQNKNILVVFTVLLALATLYTLSFNWVASGYEATADEYGAYVADSLETSGALGDQTFEEAAAQAAREFLRDSATAEIYPVFGHTYRQVKEQELNLGLDLKGGMSVTLEVSLPDLIVALSDYSDNADFRGAIADAKALRKENSDDFVTNFESAWRARAPEVELWRIFHNMENKDLFPAKSTDAEIFDILRAEAQTAIDNTESIIRKRIDQLGVAQPNVQKLQNGRILVELPGIDDRERAR
;
A
#
# COMPACT_ATOMS: atom_id res chain seq x y z
N MET A 1 -39.19 -15.63 32.69
CA MET A 1 -37.95 -15.52 33.50
C MET A 1 -36.79 -16.39 32.97
N GLN A 2 -37.02 -17.48 32.21
CA GLN A 2 -35.96 -18.37 31.71
C GLN A 2 -34.96 -17.70 30.74
N ASN A 3 -35.38 -16.72 29.92
CA ASN A 3 -34.47 -16.06 28.98
C ASN A 3 -33.52 -15.05 29.63
N LYS A 4 -33.76 -14.63 30.88
CA LYS A 4 -32.94 -13.61 31.56
C LYS A 4 -31.55 -14.17 31.93
N ASN A 5 -31.49 -15.43 32.33
CA ASN A 5 -30.22 -16.09 32.66
C ASN A 5 -29.35 -16.30 31.42
N ILE A 6 -29.95 -16.63 30.27
CA ILE A 6 -29.23 -16.77 29.00
C ILE A 6 -28.63 -15.41 28.58
N LEU A 7 -29.38 -14.32 28.71
CA LEU A 7 -28.92 -12.98 28.34
C LEU A 7 -27.78 -12.50 29.26
N VAL A 8 -27.85 -12.80 30.57
CA VAL A 8 -26.76 -12.49 31.52
C VAL A 8 -25.51 -13.31 31.21
N VAL A 9 -25.63 -14.62 30.96
CA VAL A 9 -24.48 -15.47 30.58
C VAL A 9 -23.85 -14.96 29.29
N PHE A 10 -24.65 -14.63 28.28
CA PHE A 10 -24.15 -14.06 27.02
C PHE A 10 -23.42 -12.74 27.24
N THR A 11 -23.97 -11.84 28.07
CA THR A 11 -23.35 -10.54 28.39
C THR A 11 -22.01 -10.73 29.10
N VAL A 12 -21.93 -11.67 30.05
CA VAL A 12 -20.68 -11.98 30.76
C VAL A 12 -19.63 -12.58 29.80
N LEU A 13 -20.03 -13.50 28.93
CA LEU A 13 -19.12 -14.07 27.93
C LEU A 13 -18.62 -13.01 26.95
N LEU A 14 -19.50 -12.11 26.50
CA LEU A 14 -19.12 -10.98 25.64
C LEU A 14 -18.15 -10.04 26.35
N ALA A 15 -18.43 -9.68 27.62
CA ALA A 15 -17.53 -8.85 28.41
C ALA A 15 -16.14 -9.49 28.57
N LEU A 16 -16.08 -10.79 28.87
CA LEU A 16 -14.82 -11.53 28.94
C LEU A 16 -14.09 -11.55 27.60
N ALA A 17 -14.80 -11.76 26.49
CA ALA A 17 -14.21 -11.70 25.16
C ALA A 17 -13.63 -10.30 24.85
N THR A 18 -14.34 -9.22 25.22
CA THR A 18 -13.84 -7.85 25.03
C THR A 18 -12.61 -7.54 25.88
N LEU A 19 -12.58 -8.00 27.14
CA LEU A 19 -11.41 -7.85 28.01
C LEU A 19 -10.20 -8.62 27.46
N TYR A 20 -10.45 -9.83 26.93
CA TYR A 20 -9.41 -10.59 26.25
C TYR A 20 -8.85 -9.84 25.04
N THR A 21 -9.69 -9.27 24.17
CA THR A 21 -9.19 -8.48 23.03
C THR A 21 -8.42 -7.23 23.46
N LEU A 22 -8.88 -6.51 24.49
CA LEU A 22 -8.21 -5.32 25.01
C LEU A 22 -6.87 -5.62 25.68
N SER A 23 -6.72 -6.83 26.25
CA SER A 23 -5.48 -7.22 26.89
C SER A 23 -4.28 -7.26 25.92
N PHE A 24 -4.51 -7.52 24.63
CA PHE A 24 -3.45 -7.51 23.62
C PHE A 24 -2.83 -6.13 23.45
N ASN A 25 -3.63 -5.05 23.42
CA ASN A 25 -3.10 -3.67 23.40
C ASN A 25 -2.24 -3.38 24.63
N TRP A 26 -2.69 -3.79 25.82
CA TRP A 26 -1.94 -3.54 27.05
C TRP A 26 -0.60 -4.28 27.05
N VAL A 27 -0.60 -5.57 26.69
CA VAL A 27 0.64 -6.37 26.60
C VAL A 27 1.58 -5.84 25.52
N ALA A 28 1.06 -5.48 24.34
CA ALA A 28 1.85 -4.90 23.26
C ALA A 28 2.53 -3.60 23.70
N SER A 29 1.77 -2.66 24.24
CA SER A 29 2.28 -1.36 24.69
C SER A 29 3.33 -1.48 25.80
N GLY A 30 3.16 -2.42 26.73
CA GLY A 30 4.15 -2.68 27.78
C GLY A 30 5.46 -3.24 27.23
N TYR A 31 5.38 -4.12 26.22
CA TYR A 31 6.57 -4.66 25.57
C TYR A 31 7.30 -3.61 24.71
N GLU A 32 6.54 -2.74 24.03
CA GLU A 32 7.10 -1.61 23.27
C GLU A 32 7.77 -0.59 24.16
N ALA A 33 7.20 -0.25 25.32
CA ALA A 33 7.86 0.61 26.30
C ALA A 33 9.21 0.03 26.76
N THR A 34 9.31 -1.30 26.88
CA THR A 34 10.58 -1.97 27.21
C THR A 34 11.60 -1.82 26.07
N ALA A 35 11.15 -1.88 24.81
CA ALA A 35 12.00 -1.65 23.66
C ALA A 35 12.48 -0.20 23.56
N ASP A 36 11.63 0.76 23.90
CA ASP A 36 11.98 2.18 23.94
C ASP A 36 13.03 2.47 25.02
N GLU A 37 12.91 1.85 26.21
CA GLU A 37 13.93 1.91 27.26
C GLU A 37 15.28 1.33 26.77
N TYR A 38 15.25 0.20 26.08
CA TYR A 38 16.45 -0.38 25.46
C TYR A 38 17.04 0.55 24.40
N GLY A 39 16.20 1.15 23.55
CA GLY A 39 16.62 2.10 22.53
C GLY A 39 17.30 3.32 23.12
N ALA A 40 16.71 3.92 24.17
CA ALA A 40 17.28 5.05 24.88
C ALA A 40 18.65 4.71 25.51
N TYR A 41 18.79 3.51 26.08
CA TYR A 41 20.08 3.03 26.60
C TYR A 41 21.14 2.90 25.51
N VAL A 42 20.79 2.36 24.34
CA VAL A 42 21.73 2.25 23.21
C VAL A 42 22.12 3.64 22.70
N ALA A 43 21.18 4.57 22.55
CA ALA A 43 21.46 5.93 22.13
C ALA A 43 22.38 6.68 23.10
N ASP A 44 22.17 6.55 24.41
CA ASP A 44 23.03 7.15 25.45
C ASP A 44 24.47 6.61 25.36
N SER A 45 24.62 5.32 25.08
CA SER A 45 25.93 4.70 24.87
C SER A 45 26.64 5.22 23.60
N LEU A 46 25.88 5.46 22.52
CA LEU A 46 26.39 6.04 21.28
C LEU A 46 26.76 7.52 21.45
N GLU A 47 25.99 8.27 22.23
CA GLU A 47 26.25 9.68 22.53
C GLU A 47 27.53 9.83 23.36
N THR A 48 27.63 9.05 24.42
CA THR A 48 28.81 9.04 25.30
C THR A 48 30.08 8.63 24.56
N SER A 49 29.98 7.74 23.58
CA SER A 49 31.12 7.31 22.75
C SER A 49 31.40 8.21 21.55
N GLY A 50 30.57 9.22 21.29
CA GLY A 50 30.69 10.11 20.12
C GLY A 50 30.40 9.41 18.79
N ALA A 51 29.68 8.28 18.80
CA ALA A 51 29.42 7.42 17.66
C ALA A 51 28.05 7.63 16.99
N LEU A 52 27.28 8.67 17.36
CA LEU A 52 26.02 9.01 16.70
C LEU A 52 26.17 9.40 15.23
N GLY A 53 27.34 9.90 14.84
CA GLY A 53 27.54 10.44 13.50
C GLY A 53 26.63 11.63 13.24
N ASP A 54 25.85 11.57 12.16
CA ASP A 54 24.91 12.63 11.76
C ASP A 54 23.50 12.44 12.35
N GLN A 55 23.23 11.33 13.04
CA GLN A 55 21.91 11.06 13.61
C GLN A 55 21.69 11.87 14.89
N THR A 56 20.42 12.16 15.19
CA THR A 56 20.02 12.70 16.49
C THR A 56 19.84 11.58 17.53
N PHE A 57 19.89 11.93 18.82
CA PHE A 57 19.64 10.98 19.92
C PHE A 57 18.30 10.23 19.74
N GLU A 58 17.26 10.97 19.38
CA GLU A 58 15.91 10.42 19.18
C GLU A 58 15.86 9.44 18.01
N GLU A 59 16.53 9.75 16.89
CA GLU A 59 16.63 8.86 15.73
C GLU A 59 17.36 7.55 16.07
N ALA A 60 18.50 7.66 16.77
CA ALA A 60 19.29 6.51 17.19
C ALA A 60 18.52 5.63 18.20
N ALA A 61 17.85 6.25 19.17
CA ALA A 61 17.05 5.52 20.17
C ALA A 61 15.89 4.78 19.50
N ALA A 62 15.15 5.46 18.62
CA ALA A 62 14.04 4.86 17.91
C ALA A 62 14.51 3.76 16.95
N GLN A 63 15.69 3.90 16.32
CA GLN A 63 16.27 2.85 15.48
C GLN A 63 16.60 1.59 16.29
N ALA A 64 17.25 1.73 17.45
CA ALA A 64 17.59 0.61 18.31
C ALA A 64 16.36 -0.08 18.92
N ALA A 65 15.34 0.69 19.33
CA ALA A 65 14.06 0.14 19.80
C ALA A 65 13.36 -0.70 18.71
N ARG A 66 13.32 -0.18 17.47
CA ARG A 66 12.77 -0.91 16.32
C ARG A 66 13.53 -2.20 16.03
N GLU A 67 14.86 -2.16 16.07
CA GLU A 67 15.69 -3.34 15.88
C GLU A 67 15.43 -4.40 16.95
N PHE A 68 15.33 -3.99 18.22
CA PHE A 68 14.95 -4.88 19.30
C PHE A 68 13.60 -5.57 19.06
N LEU A 69 12.57 -4.82 18.67
CA LEU A 69 11.23 -5.38 18.39
C LEU A 69 11.24 -6.33 17.17
N ARG A 70 12.03 -6.01 16.15
CA ARG A 70 12.21 -6.87 14.97
C ARG A 70 12.85 -8.20 15.36
N ASP A 71 13.95 -8.15 16.09
CA ASP A 71 14.73 -9.33 16.44
C ASP A 71 14.03 -10.19 17.49
N SER A 72 13.17 -9.56 18.30
CA SER A 72 12.32 -10.24 19.29
C SER A 72 10.90 -10.54 18.80
N ALA A 73 10.64 -10.50 17.49
CA ALA A 73 9.29 -10.71 16.94
C ALA A 73 8.66 -12.07 17.30
N THR A 74 9.47 -13.10 17.56
CA THR A 74 9.03 -14.44 17.98
C THR A 74 9.10 -14.65 19.49
N ALA A 75 9.46 -13.64 20.28
CA ALA A 75 9.46 -13.75 21.73
C ALA A 75 8.03 -13.92 22.24
N GLU A 76 7.83 -14.89 23.14
CA GLU A 76 6.55 -15.08 23.84
C GLU A 76 6.42 -14.01 24.91
N ILE A 77 5.54 -13.04 24.67
CA ILE A 77 5.36 -11.88 25.56
C ILE A 77 4.03 -11.93 26.30
N TYR A 78 3.07 -12.69 25.78
CA TYR A 78 1.75 -12.73 26.37
C TYR A 78 1.73 -13.75 27.52
N PRO A 79 1.32 -13.34 28.74
CA PRO A 79 1.48 -14.14 29.95
C PRO A 79 0.65 -15.44 29.99
N VAL A 80 -0.34 -15.56 29.10
CA VAL A 80 -1.25 -16.72 28.99
C VAL A 80 -1.25 -17.26 27.55
N PHE A 81 -1.22 -18.58 27.35
CA PHE A 81 -1.26 -19.18 26.00
C PHE A 81 -0.02 -18.96 25.11
N GLY A 82 1.06 -18.32 25.60
CA GLY A 82 2.36 -18.28 24.92
C GLY A 82 2.34 -17.51 23.59
N HIS A 83 1.49 -16.50 23.43
CA HIS A 83 1.46 -15.73 22.20
C HIS A 83 2.74 -14.91 22.03
N THR A 84 3.28 -14.95 20.81
CA THR A 84 4.48 -14.17 20.43
C THR A 84 4.14 -12.69 20.22
N TYR A 85 5.12 -11.80 20.30
CA TYR A 85 4.92 -10.37 20.02
C TYR A 85 4.22 -10.13 18.68
N ARG A 86 4.60 -10.87 17.63
CA ARG A 86 3.94 -10.79 16.33
C ARG A 86 2.45 -11.14 16.39
N GLN A 87 2.10 -12.24 17.05
CA GLN A 87 0.70 -12.66 17.20
C GLN A 87 -0.10 -11.68 18.04
N VAL A 88 0.50 -11.14 19.10
CA VAL A 88 -0.11 -10.11 19.93
C VAL A 88 -0.38 -8.85 19.11
N LYS A 89 0.55 -8.44 18.25
CA LYS A 89 0.37 -7.29 17.34
C LYS A 89 -0.70 -7.50 16.29
N GLU A 90 -0.81 -8.70 15.73
CA GLU A 90 -1.86 -9.03 14.75
C GLU A 90 -3.27 -8.99 15.37
N GLN A 91 -3.39 -9.34 16.66
CA GLN A 91 -4.65 -9.33 17.42
C GLN A 91 -4.94 -8.00 18.11
N GLU A 92 -3.97 -7.08 18.13
CA GLU A 92 -4.15 -5.76 18.68
C GLU A 92 -5.24 -4.99 17.92
N LEU A 93 -6.02 -4.19 18.65
CA LEU A 93 -7.00 -3.30 18.02
C LEU A 93 -6.30 -2.28 17.12
N ASN A 94 -6.84 -2.10 15.91
CA ASN A 94 -6.43 -1.04 15.01
C ASN A 94 -6.96 0.30 15.54
N LEU A 95 -6.05 1.12 16.05
CA LEU A 95 -6.40 2.47 16.50
C LEU A 95 -6.42 3.47 15.33
N GLY A 96 -6.04 3.03 14.12
CA GLY A 96 -5.92 3.88 12.94
C GLY A 96 -4.67 4.78 13.00
N LEU A 97 -4.42 5.48 11.89
CA LEU A 97 -3.28 6.39 11.75
C LEU A 97 -3.30 7.55 12.77
N ASP A 98 -4.49 8.06 13.08
CA ASP A 98 -4.67 9.23 13.94
C ASP A 98 -4.24 8.96 15.39
N LEU A 99 -4.45 7.74 15.89
CA LEU A 99 -4.14 7.37 17.27
C LEU A 99 -2.84 6.60 17.44
N LYS A 100 -2.40 5.82 16.43
CA LYS A 100 -1.12 5.07 16.48
C LYS A 100 0.04 5.77 15.78
N GLY A 101 -0.22 6.80 14.98
CA GLY A 101 0.79 7.31 14.05
C GLY A 101 1.09 6.31 12.92
N GLY A 102 1.99 6.69 12.02
CA GLY A 102 2.36 5.92 10.84
C GLY A 102 2.42 6.75 9.56
N MET A 103 2.35 6.07 8.42
CA MET A 103 2.52 6.68 7.11
C MET A 103 1.28 6.49 6.22
N SER A 104 0.84 7.57 5.57
CA SER A 104 -0.13 7.56 4.46
C SER A 104 0.56 7.99 3.17
N VAL A 105 0.46 7.15 2.14
CA VAL A 105 1.04 7.40 0.82
C VAL A 105 -0.02 7.16 -0.24
N THR A 106 -0.13 8.09 -1.18
CA THR A 106 -0.88 7.87 -2.42
C THR A 106 0.09 7.55 -3.54
N LEU A 107 0.00 6.34 -4.07
CA LEU A 107 0.77 5.87 -5.21
C LEU A 107 -0.06 6.03 -6.48
N GLU A 108 0.59 6.32 -7.61
CA GLU A 108 -0.06 6.39 -8.91
C GLU A 108 0.48 5.30 -9.83
N VAL A 109 -0.41 4.53 -10.45
CA VAL A 109 -0.05 3.56 -11.47
C VAL A 109 0.19 4.30 -12.78
N SER A 110 1.38 4.12 -13.38
CA SER A 110 1.72 4.79 -14.64
C SER A 110 1.01 4.13 -15.83
N LEU A 111 -0.27 4.45 -16.01
CA LEU A 111 -1.04 4.08 -17.20
C LEU A 111 -0.42 4.58 -18.52
N PRO A 112 0.19 5.76 -18.60
CA PRO A 112 0.83 6.20 -19.85
C PRO A 112 1.97 5.28 -20.29
N ASP A 113 2.78 4.81 -19.35
CA ASP A 113 3.90 3.94 -19.66
C ASP A 113 3.42 2.52 -19.99
N LEU A 114 2.32 2.06 -19.37
CA LEU A 114 1.62 0.84 -19.77
C LEU A 114 1.17 0.90 -21.24
N ILE A 115 0.47 1.96 -21.65
CA ILE A 115 -0.02 2.09 -23.03
C ILE A 115 1.16 2.14 -24.03
N VAL A 116 2.26 2.83 -23.68
CA VAL A 116 3.48 2.81 -24.48
C VAL A 116 4.07 1.40 -24.60
N ALA A 117 4.16 0.67 -23.49
CA ALA A 117 4.68 -0.70 -23.49
C ALA A 117 3.79 -1.64 -24.34
N LEU A 118 2.46 -1.52 -24.24
CA LEU A 118 1.52 -2.30 -25.05
C LEU A 118 1.68 -2.05 -26.56
N SER A 119 2.12 -0.84 -26.94
CA SER A 119 2.43 -0.50 -28.33
C SER A 119 3.80 -1.00 -28.83
N ASP A 120 4.52 -1.80 -28.03
CA ASP A 120 5.92 -2.17 -28.29
C ASP A 120 6.81 -0.92 -28.47
N TYR A 121 6.63 0.04 -27.56
CA TYR A 121 7.36 1.31 -27.52
C TYR A 121 7.32 2.12 -28.84
N SER A 122 6.22 2.04 -29.60
CA SER A 122 6.05 2.73 -30.88
C SER A 122 6.57 4.17 -30.92
N ASP A 123 7.37 4.50 -31.94
CA ASP A 123 7.93 5.84 -32.17
C ASP A 123 7.00 6.77 -32.97
N ASN A 124 5.75 6.35 -33.21
CA ASN A 124 4.80 7.16 -33.97
C ASN A 124 4.58 8.52 -33.27
N ALA A 125 4.86 9.60 -34.01
CA ALA A 125 4.84 10.97 -33.48
C ALA A 125 3.43 11.40 -33.01
N ASP A 126 2.39 10.97 -33.72
CA ASP A 126 1.01 11.29 -33.36
C ASP A 126 0.60 10.54 -32.09
N PHE A 127 0.99 9.28 -31.96
CA PHE A 127 0.72 8.46 -30.78
C PHE A 127 1.43 9.01 -29.54
N ARG A 128 2.74 9.24 -29.62
CA ARG A 128 3.52 9.82 -28.51
C ARG A 128 3.00 11.19 -28.12
N GLY A 129 2.60 11.97 -29.11
CA GLY A 129 1.97 13.25 -28.93
C GLY A 129 0.61 13.19 -28.23
N ALA A 130 -0.26 12.27 -28.63
CA ALA A 130 -1.55 12.04 -27.99
C ALA A 130 -1.40 11.59 -26.53
N ILE A 131 -0.38 10.75 -26.23
CA ILE A 131 -0.04 10.39 -24.84
C ILE A 131 0.41 11.63 -24.04
N ALA A 132 1.21 12.52 -24.63
CA ALA A 132 1.63 13.75 -23.97
C ALA A 132 0.46 14.71 -23.71
N ASP A 133 -0.43 14.87 -24.69
CA ASP A 133 -1.65 15.69 -24.57
C ASP A 133 -2.57 15.11 -23.47
N ALA A 134 -2.75 13.79 -23.43
CA ALA A 134 -3.53 13.12 -22.39
C ALA A 134 -2.94 13.33 -20.99
N LYS A 135 -1.61 13.30 -20.85
CA LYS A 135 -0.91 13.62 -19.59
C LYS A 135 -1.16 15.08 -19.16
N ALA A 136 -1.22 16.01 -20.11
CA ALA A 136 -1.52 17.42 -19.83
C ALA A 136 -2.98 17.61 -19.41
N LEU A 137 -3.93 17.00 -20.13
CA LEU A 137 -5.37 17.07 -19.84
C LEU A 137 -5.71 16.55 -18.43
N ARG A 138 -4.98 15.56 -17.93
CA ARG A 138 -5.17 15.02 -16.57
C ARG A 138 -4.84 16.01 -15.46
N LYS A 139 -4.12 17.10 -15.74
CA LYS A 139 -3.90 18.19 -14.76
C LYS A 139 -5.11 19.11 -14.64
N GLU A 140 -5.93 19.17 -15.68
CA GLU A 140 -7.07 20.08 -15.79
C GLU A 140 -8.39 19.36 -15.47
N ASN A 141 -8.50 18.08 -15.85
CA ASN A 141 -9.70 17.26 -15.70
C ASN A 141 -9.47 16.06 -14.77
N SER A 142 -10.55 15.63 -14.11
CA SER A 142 -10.56 14.45 -13.22
C SER A 142 -10.96 13.15 -13.93
N ASP A 143 -10.94 13.11 -15.26
CA ASP A 143 -11.30 11.92 -16.03
C ASP A 143 -10.17 10.88 -16.03
N ASP A 144 -10.53 9.61 -16.30
CA ASP A 144 -9.58 8.52 -16.46
C ASP A 144 -8.57 8.78 -17.59
N PHE A 145 -7.35 8.26 -17.43
CA PHE A 145 -6.28 8.48 -18.40
C PHE A 145 -6.62 7.93 -19.79
N VAL A 146 -7.26 6.74 -19.89
CA VAL A 146 -7.58 6.13 -21.19
C VAL A 146 -8.62 6.98 -21.93
N THR A 147 -9.57 7.58 -21.22
CA THR A 147 -10.55 8.52 -21.78
C THR A 147 -9.89 9.80 -22.30
N ASN A 148 -8.96 10.38 -21.53
CA ASN A 148 -8.19 11.55 -21.98
C ASN A 148 -7.34 11.21 -23.22
N PHE A 149 -6.75 10.01 -23.25
CA PHE A 149 -5.99 9.52 -24.39
C PHE A 149 -6.86 9.30 -25.63
N GLU A 150 -8.07 8.76 -25.47
CA GLU A 150 -9.02 8.62 -26.57
C GLU A 150 -9.39 9.96 -27.19
N SER A 151 -9.68 10.96 -26.36
CA SER A 151 -9.98 12.32 -26.81
C SER A 151 -8.78 12.93 -27.57
N ALA A 152 -7.58 12.83 -27.00
CA ALA A 152 -6.36 13.35 -27.60
C ALA A 152 -6.00 12.65 -28.93
N TRP A 153 -6.16 11.33 -28.99
CA TRP A 153 -5.91 10.55 -30.19
C TRP A 153 -6.84 10.95 -31.34
N ARG A 154 -8.15 11.02 -31.06
CA ARG A 154 -9.14 11.43 -32.07
C ARG A 154 -8.93 12.85 -32.58
N ALA A 155 -8.41 13.75 -31.74
CA ALA A 155 -8.09 15.11 -32.14
C ALA A 155 -6.83 15.20 -33.03
N ARG A 156 -5.85 14.33 -32.80
CA ARG A 156 -4.52 14.40 -33.42
C ARG A 156 -4.41 13.56 -34.70
N ALA A 157 -4.99 12.36 -34.70
CA ALA A 157 -4.83 11.41 -35.80
C ALA A 157 -6.16 10.71 -36.17
N PRO A 158 -7.20 11.46 -36.58
CA PRO A 158 -8.51 10.89 -36.89
C PRO A 158 -8.52 9.94 -38.10
N GLU A 159 -7.50 10.01 -38.96
CA GLU A 159 -7.39 9.19 -40.18
C GLU A 159 -6.44 7.99 -40.02
N VAL A 160 -5.72 7.90 -38.89
CA VAL A 160 -4.78 6.80 -38.63
C VAL A 160 -5.47 5.73 -37.81
N GLU A 161 -5.49 4.51 -38.33
CA GLU A 161 -6.10 3.38 -37.64
C GLU A 161 -5.25 2.97 -36.42
N LEU A 162 -5.80 3.07 -35.21
CA LEU A 162 -5.04 2.86 -33.96
C LEU A 162 -4.52 1.43 -33.82
N TRP A 163 -5.20 0.44 -34.41
CA TRP A 163 -4.77 -0.95 -34.37
C TRP A 163 -3.37 -1.16 -34.95
N ARG A 164 -2.89 -0.29 -35.86
CA ARG A 164 -1.54 -0.37 -36.42
C ARG A 164 -0.44 -0.08 -35.40
N ILE A 165 -0.77 0.61 -34.32
CA ILE A 165 0.15 0.94 -33.23
C ILE A 165 0.25 -0.23 -32.23
N PHE A 166 -0.86 -0.94 -31.98
CA PHE A 166 -0.93 -1.98 -30.95
C PHE A 166 -0.83 -3.42 -31.48
N HIS A 167 -1.11 -3.64 -32.76
CA HIS A 167 -0.92 -4.94 -33.39
C HIS A 167 0.56 -5.20 -33.68
N ASN A 168 1.28 -5.66 -32.65
CA ASN A 168 2.70 -6.01 -32.70
C ASN A 168 2.93 -7.49 -32.34
N MET A 169 4.18 -7.95 -32.44
CA MET A 169 4.51 -9.36 -32.26
C MET A 169 4.17 -9.88 -30.85
N GLU A 170 4.29 -9.02 -29.83
CA GLU A 170 4.05 -9.35 -28.43
C GLU A 170 2.56 -9.37 -28.09
N ASN A 171 1.78 -8.43 -28.64
CA ASN A 171 0.39 -8.21 -28.26
C ASN A 171 -0.63 -8.47 -29.38
N LYS A 172 -0.25 -9.14 -30.48
CA LYS A 172 -1.15 -9.47 -31.62
C LYS A 172 -2.43 -10.22 -31.23
N ASP A 173 -2.38 -11.05 -30.19
CA ASP A 173 -3.52 -11.84 -29.73
C ASP A 173 -4.47 -10.98 -28.88
N LEU A 174 -3.92 -9.98 -28.20
CA LEU A 174 -4.65 -9.00 -27.40
C LEU A 174 -5.27 -7.89 -28.27
N PHE A 175 -4.52 -7.45 -29.29
CA PHE A 175 -4.94 -6.43 -30.26
C PHE A 175 -5.01 -7.04 -31.66
N PRO A 176 -6.17 -7.55 -32.09
CA PRO A 176 -6.35 -8.12 -33.42
C PRO A 176 -6.09 -7.11 -34.54
N ALA A 177 -5.61 -7.59 -35.69
CA ALA A 177 -5.44 -6.75 -36.86
C ALA A 177 -6.79 -6.24 -37.36
N LYS A 178 -6.83 -4.99 -37.83
CA LYS A 178 -8.04 -4.30 -38.32
C LYS A 178 -9.16 -4.13 -37.29
N SER A 179 -8.85 -4.22 -36.00
CA SER A 179 -9.78 -3.80 -34.95
C SER A 179 -10.12 -2.32 -35.08
N THR A 180 -11.33 -1.96 -34.67
CA THR A 180 -11.77 -0.57 -34.60
C THR A 180 -11.10 0.15 -33.43
N ASP A 181 -10.95 1.47 -33.53
CA ASP A 181 -10.39 2.27 -32.43
C ASP A 181 -11.18 2.07 -31.12
N ALA A 182 -12.50 1.94 -31.19
CA ALA A 182 -13.34 1.67 -30.01
C ALA A 182 -12.97 0.35 -29.32
N GLU A 183 -12.78 -0.73 -30.09
CA GLU A 183 -12.34 -2.02 -29.54
C GLU A 183 -10.96 -1.92 -28.90
N ILE A 184 -10.02 -1.20 -29.54
CA ILE A 184 -8.69 -0.96 -28.97
C ILE A 184 -8.80 -0.22 -27.64
N PHE A 185 -9.61 0.84 -27.54
CA PHE A 185 -9.80 1.57 -26.29
C PHE A 185 -10.46 0.72 -25.19
N ASP A 186 -11.40 -0.17 -25.55
CA ASP A 186 -11.99 -1.10 -24.58
C ASP A 186 -10.96 -2.09 -24.03
N ILE A 187 -10.07 -2.60 -24.88
CA ILE A 187 -8.93 -3.42 -24.45
C ILE A 187 -8.00 -2.62 -23.55
N LEU A 188 -7.63 -1.39 -23.93
CA LEU A 188 -6.76 -0.53 -23.12
C LEU A 188 -7.34 -0.22 -21.73
N ARG A 189 -8.67 -0.04 -21.62
CA ARG A 189 -9.35 0.13 -20.32
C ARG A 189 -9.26 -1.14 -19.47
N ALA A 190 -9.46 -2.31 -20.07
CA ALA A 190 -9.36 -3.59 -19.37
C ALA A 190 -7.93 -3.85 -18.87
N GLU A 191 -6.92 -3.56 -19.70
CA GLU A 191 -5.51 -3.67 -19.32
C GLU A 191 -5.12 -2.65 -18.25
N ALA A 192 -5.60 -1.42 -18.33
CA ALA A 192 -5.41 -0.41 -17.30
C ALA A 192 -5.96 -0.87 -15.94
N GLN A 193 -7.19 -1.41 -15.92
CA GLN A 193 -7.79 -1.94 -14.69
C GLN A 193 -6.99 -3.12 -14.15
N THR A 194 -6.57 -4.05 -15.02
CA THR A 194 -5.75 -5.21 -14.65
C THR A 194 -4.40 -4.78 -14.06
N ALA A 195 -3.75 -3.77 -14.64
CA ALA A 195 -2.50 -3.22 -14.12
C ALA A 195 -2.67 -2.59 -12.73
N ILE A 196 -3.79 -1.90 -12.48
CA ILE A 196 -4.12 -1.35 -11.16
C ILE A 196 -4.31 -2.47 -10.14
N ASP A 197 -5.08 -3.50 -10.48
CA ASP A 197 -5.35 -4.64 -9.60
C ASP A 197 -4.07 -5.44 -9.27
N ASN A 198 -3.22 -5.65 -10.28
CA ASN A 198 -1.91 -6.29 -10.09
C ASN A 198 -1.01 -5.45 -9.18
N THR A 199 -0.97 -4.13 -9.38
CA THR A 199 -0.17 -3.23 -8.55
C THR A 199 -0.64 -3.25 -7.10
N GLU A 200 -1.95 -3.23 -6.87
CA GLU A 200 -2.55 -3.37 -5.54
C GLU A 200 -2.12 -4.70 -4.88
N SER A 201 -2.20 -5.82 -5.61
CA SER A 201 -1.80 -7.13 -5.11
C SER A 201 -0.31 -7.19 -4.74
N ILE A 202 0.55 -6.59 -5.58
CA ILE A 202 1.99 -6.51 -5.33
C ILE A 202 2.27 -5.68 -4.07
N ILE A 203 1.60 -4.52 -3.94
CA ILE A 203 1.73 -3.66 -2.76
C ILE A 203 1.32 -4.42 -1.49
N ARG A 204 0.16 -5.08 -1.49
CA ARG A 204 -0.30 -5.90 -0.35
C ARG A 204 0.74 -6.95 0.04
N LYS A 205 1.22 -7.74 -0.93
CA LYS A 205 2.23 -8.79 -0.69
C LYS A 205 3.53 -8.22 -0.11
N ARG A 206 3.98 -7.06 -0.58
CA ARG A 206 5.18 -6.40 -0.04
C ARG A 206 4.95 -5.91 1.38
N ILE A 207 3.79 -5.32 1.66
CA ILE A 207 3.44 -4.88 3.02
C ILE A 207 3.37 -6.08 3.98
N ASP A 208 2.80 -7.20 3.55
CA ASP A 208 2.76 -8.43 4.35
C ASP A 208 4.18 -8.91 4.69
N GLN A 209 5.13 -8.80 3.76
CA GLN A 209 6.54 -9.14 3.99
C GLN A 209 7.23 -8.19 4.98
N LEU A 210 6.78 -6.93 5.08
CA LEU A 210 7.27 -5.97 6.06
C LEU A 210 6.76 -6.25 7.48
N GLY A 211 5.79 -7.16 7.63
CA GLY A 211 5.20 -7.52 8.92
C GLY A 211 4.31 -6.43 9.51
N VAL A 212 3.71 -5.59 8.65
CA VAL A 212 2.77 -4.55 9.10
C VAL A 212 1.47 -5.20 9.53
N ALA A 213 1.08 -4.98 10.77
CA ALA A 213 -0.22 -5.43 11.24
C ALA A 213 -1.32 -4.57 10.59
N GLN A 214 -2.20 -5.23 9.82
CA GLN A 214 -3.46 -4.68 9.33
C GLN A 214 -3.36 -3.40 8.46
N PRO A 215 -2.65 -3.44 7.31
CA PRO A 215 -2.55 -2.30 6.42
C PRO A 215 -3.86 -1.97 5.71
N ASN A 216 -4.11 -0.69 5.47
CA ASN A 216 -5.23 -0.24 4.66
C ASN A 216 -4.74 0.09 3.25
N VAL A 217 -5.18 -0.68 2.26
CA VAL A 217 -4.87 -0.43 0.83
C VAL A 217 -6.19 -0.28 0.10
N GLN A 218 -6.38 0.89 -0.53
CA GLN A 218 -7.62 1.24 -1.22
C GLN A 218 -7.32 1.81 -2.61
N LYS A 219 -8.05 1.33 -3.61
CA LYS A 219 -8.04 1.93 -4.96
C LYS A 219 -8.84 3.23 -4.92
N LEU A 220 -8.20 4.32 -5.32
CA LEU A 220 -8.82 5.60 -5.56
C LEU A 220 -9.24 5.72 -7.02
N GLN A 221 -10.04 6.75 -7.32
CA GLN A 221 -10.37 7.08 -8.71
C GLN A 221 -9.10 7.50 -9.48
N ASN A 222 -9.10 7.19 -10.78
CA ASN A 222 -8.06 7.55 -11.77
C ASN A 222 -6.72 6.82 -11.61
N GLY A 223 -6.75 5.53 -11.22
CA GLY A 223 -5.53 4.70 -11.16
C GLY A 223 -4.57 5.05 -10.03
N ARG A 224 -5.05 5.71 -8.97
CA ARG A 224 -4.30 5.97 -7.74
C ARG A 224 -4.63 4.91 -6.68
N ILE A 225 -3.67 4.61 -5.82
CA ILE A 225 -3.80 3.65 -4.74
C ILE A 225 -3.39 4.35 -3.45
N LEU A 226 -4.32 4.45 -2.50
CA LEU A 226 -4.06 4.91 -1.14
C LEU A 226 -3.52 3.73 -0.32
N VAL A 227 -2.40 3.95 0.34
CA VAL A 227 -1.76 3.00 1.24
C VAL A 227 -1.55 3.68 2.58
N GLU A 228 -2.09 3.09 3.65
CA GLU A 228 -1.91 3.54 5.01
C GLU A 228 -1.30 2.41 5.84
N LEU A 229 -0.18 2.72 6.49
CA LEU A 229 0.62 1.79 7.28
C LEU A 229 0.69 2.31 8.73
N PRO A 230 -0.19 1.84 9.62
CA PRO A 230 -0.14 2.22 11.03
C PRO A 230 1.14 1.71 11.70
N GLY A 231 1.76 2.54 12.53
CA GLY A 231 2.95 2.16 13.31
C GLY A 231 4.24 1.93 12.50
N ILE A 232 4.27 2.30 11.21
CA ILE A 232 5.51 2.44 10.44
C ILE A 232 5.70 3.90 10.10
N ASP A 233 6.68 4.53 10.73
CA ASP A 233 7.09 5.92 10.47
C ASP A 233 8.27 6.03 9.49
N ASP A 234 8.89 4.90 9.15
CA ASP A 234 10.10 4.86 8.31
C ASP A 234 9.79 4.69 6.81
N ARG A 235 10.10 5.73 6.01
CA ARG A 235 9.97 5.72 4.55
C ARG A 235 10.87 4.68 3.87
N GLU A 236 12.04 4.36 4.42
CA GLU A 236 12.98 3.43 3.77
C GLU A 236 12.47 2.00 3.82
N ARG A 237 11.75 1.61 4.89
CA ARG A 237 11.10 0.29 4.96
C ARG A 237 9.96 0.12 3.94
N ALA A 238 9.33 1.22 3.50
CA ALA A 238 8.15 1.18 2.64
C ALA A 238 8.44 1.43 1.15
N ARG A 239 9.71 1.65 0.76
CA ARG A 239 10.14 1.81 -0.64
C ARG A 239 10.43 0.48 -1.32
#